data_AF-A0A4T0BZL4-F1
#
_entry.id   AF-A0A4T0BZL4-F1
#
_cell.length_a   1.000
_cell.length_b   1.000
_cell.length_c   1.000
_cell.angle_alpha   90.00
_cell.angle_beta   90.00
_cell.angle_gamma   90.00
#
_symmetry.space_group_name_H-M   'P 1'
#
loop_
_entity.id
_entity.type
_entity.pdbx_description
1 polymer ?
#
loop_
_entity_poly.entity_id
_entity_poly.type
_entity_poly.pdbx_seq_one_letter_code
_entity_poly.pdbx_strand_id
1 'polypeptide(L)'
;WLILAIWLITIIERTQIVAGGEYFSLWAILFEVVSAYGTVGLSLGVPYDNFSFSGTWHTLSKLILICVMIRGRHRGLPYAIDRAVLLPGEELMEKMDKEVNGRGRDNLDKGDAHWQEEEQRVRREEEGSQAEHEERGQDPEGHQVKGTEEGPS
;
A
#
# COMPACT_ATOMS: atom_id res chain seq x y z
N TRP A 1 -11.08 -27.32 -16.33
CA TRP A 1 -12.26 -27.05 -17.18
C TRP A 1 -11.90 -26.79 -18.64
N LEU A 2 -10.85 -26.01 -18.97
CA LEU A 2 -10.49 -25.72 -20.37
C LEU A 2 -10.17 -26.95 -21.21
N ILE A 3 -9.46 -27.92 -20.64
CA ILE A 3 -9.12 -29.17 -21.31
C ILE A 3 -10.40 -29.89 -21.76
N LEU A 4 -11.47 -29.85 -20.94
CA LEU A 4 -12.77 -30.44 -21.31
C LEU A 4 -13.44 -29.69 -22.47
N ALA A 5 -13.34 -28.35 -22.48
CA ALA A 5 -13.88 -27.55 -23.58
C ALA A 5 -13.13 -27.83 -24.90
N ILE A 6 -11.80 -27.87 -24.85
CA ILE A 6 -10.96 -28.24 -26.01
C ILE A 6 -11.31 -29.64 -26.48
N TRP A 7 -11.37 -30.61 -25.55
CA TRP A 7 -11.70 -32.00 -25.86
C TRP A 7 -13.09 -32.13 -26.51
N LEU A 8 -14.09 -31.43 -26.01
CA LEU A 8 -15.45 -31.45 -26.55
C LEU A 8 -15.52 -30.83 -27.95
N ILE A 9 -14.90 -29.66 -28.16
CA ILE A 9 -14.80 -29.01 -29.48
C ILE A 9 -14.09 -29.93 -30.48
N THR A 10 -13.00 -30.57 -30.06
CA THR A 10 -12.24 -31.49 -30.92
C THR A 10 -13.06 -32.71 -31.33
N ILE A 11 -13.97 -33.20 -30.46
CA ILE A 11 -14.87 -34.31 -30.79
C ILE A 11 -15.92 -33.87 -31.81
N ILE A 12 -16.53 -32.70 -31.62
CA ILE A 12 -17.57 -32.18 -32.51
C ILE A 12 -16.98 -31.88 -33.89
N GLU A 13 -15.80 -31.28 -33.92
CA GLU A 13 -15.11 -30.92 -35.17
C GLU A 13 -14.27 -32.05 -35.75
N ARG A 14 -14.30 -33.26 -35.17
CA ARG A 14 -13.51 -34.41 -35.63
C ARG A 14 -13.67 -34.67 -37.12
N THR A 15 -14.89 -34.56 -37.62
CA THR A 15 -15.21 -34.73 -39.04
C THR A 15 -14.46 -33.73 -39.93
N GLN A 16 -14.36 -32.47 -39.51
CA GLN A 16 -13.61 -31.44 -40.25
C GLN A 16 -12.09 -31.65 -40.16
N ILE A 17 -11.58 -32.09 -39.01
CA ILE A 17 -10.15 -32.44 -38.83
C ILE A 17 -9.75 -33.60 -39.77
N VAL A 18 -10.60 -34.63 -39.86
CA VAL A 18 -10.32 -35.82 -40.67
C VAL A 18 -10.55 -35.57 -42.16
N ALA A 19 -11.44 -34.64 -42.52
CA ALA A 19 -11.72 -34.27 -43.92
C ALA A 19 -10.54 -33.56 -44.63
N GLY A 20 -9.48 -33.18 -43.90
CA GLY A 20 -8.18 -32.89 -44.51
C GLY A 20 -7.91 -31.44 -44.92
N GLY A 21 -8.57 -30.45 -44.31
CA GLY A 21 -8.20 -29.04 -44.53
C GLY A 21 -6.85 -28.72 -43.89
N GLU A 22 -5.86 -28.25 -44.66
CA GLU A 22 -4.51 -27.89 -44.13
C GLU A 22 -4.56 -26.83 -43.02
N TYR A 23 -5.57 -25.95 -43.06
CA TYR A 23 -5.80 -24.92 -42.04
C TYR A 23 -6.56 -25.46 -40.81
N PHE A 24 -7.16 -26.65 -40.91
CA PHE A 24 -7.97 -27.26 -39.85
C PHE A 24 -7.12 -28.23 -39.02
N SER A 25 -6.36 -27.69 -38.07
CA SER A 25 -5.47 -28.47 -37.20
C SER A 25 -5.88 -28.38 -35.72
N LEU A 26 -5.45 -29.39 -34.94
CA LEU A 26 -5.56 -29.37 -33.48
C LEU A 26 -4.91 -28.11 -32.88
N TRP A 27 -3.79 -27.65 -33.46
CA TRP A 27 -3.11 -26.42 -33.05
C TRP A 27 -3.98 -25.18 -33.29
N ALA A 28 -4.69 -25.10 -34.41
CA ALA A 28 -5.60 -24.00 -34.70
C ALA A 28 -6.78 -23.96 -33.72
N ILE A 29 -7.34 -25.12 -33.37
CA ILE A 29 -8.40 -25.23 -32.35
C ILE A 29 -7.87 -24.80 -30.98
N LEU A 30 -6.69 -25.28 -30.59
CA LEU A 30 -6.08 -24.93 -29.32
C LEU A 30 -5.82 -23.42 -29.22
N PHE A 31 -5.23 -22.83 -30.26
CA PHE A 31 -4.97 -21.40 -30.32
C PHE A 31 -6.26 -20.60 -30.16
N GLU A 32 -7.33 -20.98 -30.86
CA GLU A 32 -8.60 -20.28 -30.74
C GLU A 32 -9.21 -20.37 -29.36
N VAL A 33 -9.21 -21.56 -28.74
CA VAL A 33 -9.81 -21.73 -27.41
C VAL A 33 -9.01 -20.97 -26.34
N VAL A 34 -7.67 -20.94 -26.44
CA VAL A 34 -6.81 -20.17 -25.53
C VAL A 34 -7.01 -18.67 -25.71
N SER A 35 -7.07 -18.19 -26.95
CA SER A 35 -7.36 -16.79 -27.29
C SER A 35 -8.72 -16.33 -26.75
N ALA A 36 -9.76 -17.14 -26.98
CA ALA A 36 -11.11 -16.89 -26.48
C ALA A 36 -11.17 -16.86 -24.95
N TYR A 37 -10.45 -17.77 -24.29
CA TYR A 37 -10.40 -17.80 -22.84
C TYR A 37 -9.68 -16.60 -22.22
N GLY A 38 -8.61 -16.12 -22.87
CA GLY A 38 -7.93 -14.87 -22.52
C GLY A 38 -8.69 -13.62 -22.95
N THR A 39 -9.81 -13.77 -23.66
CA THR A 39 -10.57 -12.68 -24.28
C THR A 39 -9.70 -11.75 -25.14
N VAL A 40 -8.68 -12.32 -25.80
CA VAL A 40 -7.76 -11.57 -26.68
C VAL A 40 -8.42 -11.29 -28.02
N GLY A 41 -9.17 -12.27 -28.55
CA GLY A 41 -9.88 -12.13 -29.82
C GLY A 41 -9.01 -12.31 -31.07
N LEU A 42 -7.79 -12.84 -30.92
CA LEU A 42 -6.93 -13.22 -32.04
C LEU A 42 -7.37 -14.56 -32.61
N SER A 43 -7.29 -14.70 -33.93
CA SER A 43 -7.65 -15.92 -34.66
C SER A 43 -6.70 -16.14 -35.82
N LEU A 44 -6.45 -17.41 -36.18
CA LEU A 44 -5.69 -17.75 -37.39
C LEU A 44 -6.47 -17.48 -38.68
N GLY A 45 -7.79 -17.27 -38.57
CA GLY A 45 -8.67 -17.02 -39.71
C GLY A 45 -8.78 -18.21 -40.65
N VAL A 46 -9.30 -17.95 -41.85
CA VAL A 46 -9.35 -18.89 -42.96
C VAL A 46 -8.85 -18.25 -44.25
N PRO A 47 -8.28 -19.04 -45.18
CA PRO A 47 -7.71 -18.48 -46.42
C PRO A 47 -8.76 -18.00 -47.43
N TYR A 48 -10.03 -18.40 -47.27
CA TYR A 48 -11.08 -18.14 -48.25
C TYR A 48 -12.04 -17.02 -47.86
N ASP A 49 -11.95 -16.47 -46.64
CA ASP A 49 -12.84 -15.41 -46.17
C ASP A 49 -12.27 -14.70 -44.92
N ASN A 50 -12.79 -13.52 -44.59
CA ASN A 50 -12.34 -12.66 -43.50
C ASN A 50 -13.11 -12.90 -42.20
N PHE A 51 -13.25 -14.16 -41.79
CA PHE A 51 -13.84 -14.51 -40.50
C PHE A 51 -12.86 -15.36 -39.68
N SER A 52 -13.05 -15.37 -38.36
CA SER A 52 -12.20 -16.13 -37.43
C SER A 52 -12.24 -17.63 -37.73
N PHE A 53 -11.17 -18.38 -37.48
CA PHE A 53 -11.14 -19.84 -37.67
C PHE A 53 -12.34 -20.55 -37.03
N SER A 54 -12.74 -20.12 -35.84
CA SER A 54 -13.95 -20.59 -35.13
C SER A 54 -15.29 -20.32 -35.84
N GLY A 55 -15.31 -19.43 -36.84
CA GLY A 55 -16.45 -19.16 -37.71
C GLY A 55 -16.80 -20.33 -38.65
N THR A 56 -15.82 -21.20 -38.97
CA THR A 56 -16.04 -22.42 -39.77
C THR A 56 -16.73 -23.55 -39.01
N TRP A 57 -16.73 -23.48 -37.68
CA TRP A 57 -17.13 -24.59 -36.83
C TRP A 57 -18.65 -24.79 -36.80
N HIS A 58 -19.06 -25.98 -36.35
CA HIS A 58 -20.44 -26.29 -36.05
C HIS A 58 -21.00 -25.36 -34.96
N THR A 59 -22.32 -25.12 -35.01
CA THR A 59 -23.02 -24.24 -34.06
C THR A 59 -22.78 -24.62 -32.60
N LEU A 60 -22.69 -25.92 -32.30
CA LEU A 60 -22.42 -26.42 -30.96
C LEU A 60 -21.02 -26.00 -30.46
N SER A 61 -20.00 -26.11 -31.31
CA SER A 61 -18.63 -25.70 -31.01
C SER A 61 -18.54 -24.19 -30.75
N LYS A 62 -19.29 -23.39 -31.50
CA LYS A 62 -19.41 -21.94 -31.27
C LYS A 62 -20.04 -21.62 -29.93
N LEU A 63 -21.09 -22.33 -29.52
CA LEU A 63 -21.69 -22.16 -28.18
C LEU A 63 -20.70 -22.48 -27.06
N ILE A 64 -19.95 -23.57 -27.19
CA ILE A 64 -18.91 -23.92 -26.21
C ILE A 64 -17.84 -22.82 -26.15
N LEU A 65 -17.44 -22.27 -27.29
CA LEU A 65 -16.47 -21.17 -27.35
C LEU A 65 -17.00 -19.91 -26.65
N ILE A 66 -18.27 -19.55 -26.83
CA ILE A 66 -18.91 -18.45 -26.11
C ILE A 66 -18.91 -18.72 -24.59
N CYS A 67 -19.22 -19.94 -24.16
CA CYS A 67 -19.12 -20.33 -22.74
C CYS A 67 -17.68 -20.19 -22.21
N VAL A 68 -16.67 -20.51 -23.02
CA VAL A 68 -15.25 -20.31 -22.67
C VAL A 68 -14.91 -18.83 -22.53
N MET A 69 -15.41 -17.96 -23.42
CA MET A 69 -15.23 -16.50 -23.32
C MET A 69 -15.88 -15.95 -22.06
N ILE A 70 -17.14 -16.34 -21.78
CA ILE A 70 -17.85 -15.95 -20.56
C ILE A 70 -17.08 -16.45 -19.33
N ARG A 71 -16.59 -17.69 -19.34
CA ARG A 71 -15.79 -18.23 -18.23
C ARG A 71 -14.45 -17.54 -18.05
N GLY A 72 -13.82 -17.12 -19.16
CA GLY A 72 -12.63 -16.28 -19.19
C GLY A 72 -12.86 -14.96 -18.47
N ARG A 73 -13.99 -14.30 -18.75
CA ARG A 73 -14.43 -13.07 -18.04
C ARG A 73 -14.90 -13.32 -16.61
N HIS A 74 -15.50 -14.48 -16.34
CA HIS A 74 -15.90 -14.90 -14.99
C HIS A 74 -14.71 -15.40 -14.16
N ARG A 75 -13.47 -15.28 -14.66
CA ARG A 75 -12.34 -15.11 -13.75
C ARG A 75 -12.47 -13.71 -13.16
N GLY A 76 -13.32 -13.57 -12.14
CA GLY A 76 -13.29 -12.38 -11.31
C GLY A 76 -11.84 -12.08 -10.94
N LEU A 77 -11.37 -10.87 -11.25
CA LEU A 77 -10.46 -10.23 -10.31
C LEU A 77 -11.26 -10.15 -9.00
N PRO A 78 -10.79 -10.67 -7.85
CA PRO A 78 -9.38 -10.77 -7.42
C PRO A 78 -9.02 -12.12 -6.74
N TYR A 79 -7.92 -12.78 -7.12
CA TYR A 79 -7.24 -13.70 -6.19
C TYR A 79 -5.75 -13.95 -6.47
N ALA A 80 -5.21 -13.62 -7.65
CA ALA A 80 -3.82 -13.93 -7.98
C ALA A 80 -2.98 -12.76 -8.53
N ILE A 81 -3.56 -11.58 -8.78
CA ILE A 81 -2.76 -10.40 -9.21
C ILE A 81 -2.27 -9.58 -8.01
N ASP A 82 -2.99 -9.51 -6.90
CA ASP A 82 -2.59 -8.67 -5.74
C ASP A 82 -1.48 -9.23 -4.85
N ARG A 83 -0.87 -10.39 -5.17
CA ARG A 83 0.36 -10.83 -4.50
C ARG A 83 1.65 -10.57 -5.27
N ALA A 84 1.58 -10.28 -6.57
CA ALA A 84 2.76 -9.92 -7.35
C ALA A 84 2.95 -8.39 -7.46
N VAL A 85 1.89 -7.63 -7.18
CA VAL A 85 1.87 -6.16 -7.04
C VAL A 85 1.66 -5.74 -5.58
N LEU A 86 1.86 -6.64 -4.62
CA LEU A 86 2.36 -6.18 -3.32
C LEU A 86 3.78 -5.70 -3.59
N LEU A 87 3.99 -4.39 -3.70
CA LEU A 87 5.34 -3.85 -3.62
C LEU A 87 5.94 -4.41 -2.32
N PRO A 88 7.11 -5.09 -2.37
CA PRO A 88 7.83 -5.51 -1.17
C PRO A 88 8.30 -4.25 -0.44
N GLY A 89 7.38 -3.63 0.28
CA GLY A 89 7.47 -2.24 0.69
C GLY A 89 6.28 -1.80 1.54
N GLU A 90 5.07 -2.31 1.29
CA GLU A 90 3.90 -1.93 2.13
C GLU A 90 3.99 -2.54 3.53
N GLU A 91 4.38 -3.82 3.67
CA GLU A 91 4.63 -4.42 5.00
C GLU A 91 5.80 -3.75 5.73
N LEU A 92 6.80 -3.25 4.98
CA LEU A 92 7.96 -2.56 5.56
C LEU A 92 7.59 -1.13 5.97
N MET A 93 6.77 -0.44 5.18
CA MET A 93 6.29 0.91 5.46
C MET A 93 5.29 0.90 6.61
N GLU A 94 4.43 -0.11 6.74
CA GLU A 94 3.55 -0.27 7.90
C GLU A 94 4.33 -0.56 9.19
N LYS A 95 5.39 -1.38 9.12
CA LYS A 95 6.30 -1.59 10.26
C LYS A 95 7.07 -0.32 10.61
N MET A 96 7.55 0.42 9.62
CA MET A 96 8.29 1.67 9.82
C MET A 96 7.39 2.77 10.38
N ASP A 97 6.14 2.87 9.93
CA ASP A 97 5.18 3.85 10.44
C ASP A 97 4.77 3.53 11.89
N LYS A 98 4.62 2.23 12.24
CA LYS A 98 4.43 1.80 13.63
C LYS A 98 5.65 2.07 14.51
N GLU A 99 6.86 1.83 14.02
CA GLU A 99 8.09 2.11 14.77
C GLU A 99 8.36 3.62 14.93
N VAL A 100 8.12 4.42 13.89
CA VAL A 100 8.29 5.88 13.92
C VAL A 100 7.22 6.54 14.79
N ASN A 101 5.95 6.11 14.69
CA ASN A 101 4.89 6.64 15.53
C ASN A 101 5.03 6.19 17.00
N GLY A 102 5.54 4.98 17.24
CA GLY A 102 5.88 4.48 18.58
C GLY A 102 7.05 5.23 19.21
N ARG A 103 8.19 5.34 18.50
CA ARG A 103 9.37 6.09 18.97
C ARG A 103 9.12 7.59 19.04
N GLY A 104 8.28 8.13 18.16
CA GLY A 104 7.88 9.53 18.16
C GLY A 104 7.09 9.89 19.41
N ARG A 105 6.19 9.00 19.85
CA ARG A 105 5.47 9.15 21.12
C ARG A 105 6.40 9.08 22.33
N ASP A 106 7.31 8.11 22.36
CA ASP A 106 8.24 7.94 23.48
C ASP A 106 9.24 9.10 23.60
N ASN A 107 9.68 9.66 22.46
CA ASN A 107 10.58 10.81 22.44
C ASN A 107 9.85 12.13 22.73
N LEU A 108 8.59 12.28 22.33
CA LEU A 108 7.78 13.45 22.65
C LEU A 108 7.46 13.48 24.15
N ASP A 109 7.05 12.36 24.73
CA ASP A 109 6.75 12.23 26.17
C ASP A 109 8.00 12.50 27.04
N LYS A 110 9.16 12.00 26.62
CA LYS A 110 10.44 12.31 27.28
C LYS A 110 10.87 13.77 27.11
N GLY A 111 10.62 14.36 25.94
CA GLY A 111 10.90 15.77 25.68
C GLY A 111 10.06 16.66 26.60
N ASP A 112 8.75 16.41 26.65
CA ASP A 112 7.79 17.17 27.45
C ASP A 112 8.09 17.07 28.97
N ALA A 113 8.54 15.90 29.44
CA ALA A 113 8.98 15.72 30.82
C ALA A 113 10.26 16.51 31.14
N HIS A 114 11.23 16.56 30.22
CA HIS A 114 12.47 17.31 30.42
C HIS A 114 12.23 18.82 30.45
N TRP A 115 11.42 19.35 29.53
CA TRP A 115 11.10 20.78 29.48
C TRP A 115 10.35 21.24 30.73
N GLN A 116 9.45 20.41 31.27
CA GLN A 116 8.76 20.71 32.53
C GLN A 116 9.71 20.75 33.73
N GLU A 117 10.71 19.86 33.78
CA GLU A 117 11.74 19.92 34.83
C GLU A 117 12.61 21.17 34.71
N GLU A 118 13.00 21.56 33.50
CA GLU A 118 13.79 22.77 33.27
C GLU A 118 13.01 24.04 33.62
N GLU A 119 11.74 24.15 33.22
CA GLU A 119 10.88 25.27 33.61
C GLU A 119 10.73 25.37 35.14
N GLN A 120 10.58 24.25 35.84
CA GLN A 120 10.50 24.25 37.32
C GLN A 120 11.83 24.64 37.98
N ARG A 121 12.97 24.27 37.40
CA ARG A 121 14.29 24.68 37.90
C ARG A 121 14.50 26.18 37.72
N VAL A 122 14.22 26.71 36.53
CA VAL A 122 14.33 28.14 36.23
C VAL A 122 13.40 28.96 37.12
N ARG A 123 12.15 28.53 37.31
CA ARG A 123 11.19 29.23 38.17
C ARG A 123 11.62 29.26 39.64
N ARG A 124 12.22 28.17 40.13
CA ARG A 124 12.76 28.09 41.50
C ARG A 124 14.01 28.96 41.66
N GLU A 125 14.84 29.05 40.63
CA GLU A 125 15.99 29.95 40.59
C GLU A 125 15.54 31.43 40.53
N GLU A 126 14.50 31.76 39.76
CA GLU A 126 13.90 33.11 39.73
C GLU A 126 13.25 33.49 41.06
N GLU A 127 12.50 32.58 41.69
CA GLU A 127 11.92 32.81 43.02
C GLU A 127 13.01 32.98 44.09
N GLY A 128 14.07 32.17 44.03
CA GLY A 128 15.24 32.29 44.92
C GLY A 128 16.02 33.58 44.71
N SER A 129 16.25 33.99 43.46
CA SER A 129 16.99 35.21 43.15
C SER A 129 16.17 36.48 43.37
N GLN A 130 14.83 36.46 43.24
CA GLN A 130 13.96 37.57 43.67
C GLN A 130 13.91 37.69 45.19
N ALA A 131 13.85 36.57 45.93
CA ALA A 131 13.92 36.58 47.39
C ALA A 131 15.28 37.13 47.88
N GLU A 132 16.39 36.77 47.24
CA GLU A 132 17.71 37.35 47.54
C GLU A 132 17.80 38.85 47.19
N HIS A 133 17.07 39.31 46.17
CA HIS A 133 17.07 40.72 45.75
C HIS A 133 16.15 41.60 46.63
N GLU A 134 15.05 41.05 47.17
CA GLU A 134 14.21 41.69 48.19
C GLU A 134 14.92 41.77 49.54
N GLU A 135 15.59 40.69 49.98
CA GLU A 135 16.40 40.69 51.22
C GLU A 135 17.55 41.70 51.17
N ARG A 136 18.18 41.89 50.01
CA ARG A 136 19.27 42.87 49.83
C ARG A 136 18.80 44.32 49.62
N GLY A 137 17.52 44.51 49.30
CA GLY A 137 16.90 45.82 49.03
C GLY A 137 16.30 46.50 50.26
N GLN A 138 16.21 45.80 51.40
CA GLN A 138 15.64 46.32 52.64
C GLN A 138 16.72 46.63 53.67
N ASP A 139 17.63 47.55 53.32
CA ASP A 139 18.42 48.28 54.32
C ASP A 139 18.12 49.79 54.17
N PRO A 140 17.09 50.31 54.87
CA PRO A 140 16.90 51.75 54.96
C PRO A 140 17.83 52.35 56.00
N GLU A 141 18.62 53.32 55.55
CA GLU A 141 19.49 54.20 56.32
C GLU A 141 18.87 54.69 57.66
N GLY A 142 19.71 54.67 58.70
CA GLY A 142 19.87 55.82 59.59
C GLY A 142 18.99 55.88 60.84
N HIS A 143 19.57 55.52 61.99
CA HIS A 143 19.17 56.12 63.28
C HIS A 143 20.38 56.69 64.03
N GLN A 144 20.36 58.02 64.17
CA GLN A 144 21.26 58.86 64.96
C GLN A 144 21.06 58.68 66.46
N VAL A 145 22.15 58.64 67.25
CA VAL A 145 22.23 59.14 68.65
C VAL A 145 23.70 59.56 68.90
N LYS A 146 24.06 60.85 68.78
CA LYS A 146 24.01 61.95 69.77
C LYS A 146 25.04 61.86 70.92
N GLY A 147 26.07 62.72 70.85
CA GLY A 147 26.76 63.44 71.96
C GLY A 147 27.46 62.60 73.03
N THR A 148 28.55 62.99 73.69
CA THR A 148 29.16 64.30 73.94
C THR A 148 30.54 64.03 74.57
N GLU A 149 31.49 64.90 74.25
CA GLU A 149 32.62 65.49 75.03
C GLU A 149 32.89 64.92 76.45
N GLU A 150 34.10 64.81 76.97
CA GLU A 150 35.12 65.85 77.26
C GLU A 150 36.44 65.10 77.57
N GLY A 151 37.65 65.58 77.30
CA GLY A 151 38.20 66.87 77.68
C GLY A 151 39.68 66.70 78.13
N PRO A 152 40.41 67.79 78.35
CA PRO A 152 41.85 67.96 78.09
C PRO A 152 42.69 67.85 79.40
N SER A 153 44.01 68.06 79.48
CA SER A 153 44.98 68.96 78.85
C SER A 153 46.40 68.39 78.95
#